data_AF-A0A1U7GCL8-F1
#
_entry.id   AF-A0A1U7GCL8-F1
#
_cell.length_a   1.000
_cell.length_b   1.000
_cell.length_c   1.000
_cell.angle_alpha   90.00
_cell.angle_beta   90.00
_cell.angle_gamma   90.00
#
_symmetry.space_group_name_H-M   'P 1'
#
loop_
_entity.id
_entity.type
_entity.pdbx_description
1 polymer ?
#
loop_
_entity_poly.entity_id
_entity_poly.type
_entity_poly.pdbx_seq_one_letter_code
_entity_poly.pdbx_strand_id
1 'polypeptide(L)'
;MGSAFKKSRDIDFEFLSSRRTAFMGGRLRGLAVRSIASAVVGAAVAVVAFLGAYRNLQGWLGLRYDEYEARWRLDDLERKIEEHRKSDGRLPTSLAEVVRVEEARFGADVEGRPLDPWGRPFQYRAMGDRFDLHSFGRDGRPGGEGSDADVYPRSANRPFPPPTIRQFYFDFPTEGIRRTCQVAGVIAALACFTAPRRHAPEAGRGMVAGVVATSIGAILVAIFLSALHVPNGH
;
A
#
# COMPACT_ATOMS: atom_id res chain seq x y z
N MET A 1 76.47 11.34 21.32
CA MET A 1 75.75 10.76 20.16
C MET A 1 74.30 10.31 20.42
N GLY A 2 73.81 10.20 21.67
CA GLY A 2 72.44 9.68 21.94
C GLY A 2 71.26 10.65 21.74
N SER A 3 71.48 11.97 21.80
CA SER A 3 70.39 12.97 21.76
C SER A 3 69.79 13.18 20.36
N ALA A 4 70.60 13.10 19.30
CA ALA A 4 70.14 13.27 17.93
C ALA A 4 69.33 12.06 17.43
N PHE A 5 69.71 10.86 17.88
CA PHE A 5 69.02 9.61 17.52
C PHE A 5 67.63 9.49 18.14
N LYS A 6 67.42 10.01 19.36
CA LYS A 6 66.11 10.02 20.03
C LYS A 6 65.13 10.97 19.34
N LYS A 7 65.59 12.19 19.00
CA LYS A 7 64.78 13.21 18.30
C LYS A 7 64.33 12.75 16.91
N SER A 8 65.16 12.00 16.17
CA SER A 8 64.76 11.43 14.88
C SER A 8 63.62 10.42 15.01
N ARG A 9 63.70 9.51 16.01
CA ARG A 9 62.67 8.49 16.24
C ARG A 9 61.33 9.07 16.67
N ASP A 10 61.34 10.12 17.48
CA ASP A 10 60.11 10.78 17.93
C ASP A 10 59.40 11.50 16.77
N ILE A 11 60.14 12.13 15.85
CA ILE A 11 59.59 12.78 14.64
C ILE A 11 58.99 11.73 13.68
N ASP A 12 59.67 10.61 13.48
CA ASP A 12 59.15 9.51 12.64
C ASP A 12 57.86 8.93 13.23
N PHE A 13 57.76 8.82 14.56
CA PHE A 13 56.57 8.29 15.24
C PHE A 13 55.36 9.23 15.15
N GLU A 14 55.55 10.54 15.35
CA GLU A 14 54.46 11.52 15.19
C GLU A 14 53.99 11.62 13.73
N PHE A 15 54.91 11.56 12.77
CA PHE A 15 54.56 11.58 11.35
C PHE A 15 53.78 10.33 10.93
N LEU A 16 54.18 9.15 11.43
CA LEU A 16 53.46 7.90 11.20
C LEU A 16 52.08 7.87 11.89
N SER A 17 51.97 8.46 13.09
CA SER A 17 50.70 8.63 13.81
C SER A 17 49.75 9.56 13.05
N SER A 18 50.22 10.72 12.61
CA SER A 18 49.46 11.71 11.83
C SER A 18 49.03 11.18 10.45
N ARG A 19 49.89 10.43 9.76
CA ARG A 19 49.52 9.73 8.52
C ARG A 19 48.49 8.62 8.75
N ARG A 20 48.58 7.87 9.86
CA ARG A 20 47.58 6.85 10.23
C ARG A 20 46.22 7.47 10.53
N THR A 21 46.15 8.57 11.28
CA THR A 21 44.88 9.23 11.63
C THR A 21 44.23 9.89 10.41
N ALA A 22 45.00 10.54 9.53
CA ALA A 22 44.48 11.10 8.28
C ALA A 22 43.99 10.02 7.30
N PHE A 23 44.72 8.91 7.19
CA PHE A 23 44.31 7.76 6.36
C PHE A 23 43.07 7.06 6.91
N MET A 24 42.98 6.85 8.24
CA MET A 24 41.78 6.34 8.89
C MET A 24 40.59 7.27 8.71
N GLY A 25 40.77 8.59 8.84
CA GLY A 25 39.72 9.59 8.60
C GLY A 25 39.18 9.59 7.17
N GLY A 26 40.06 9.47 6.16
CA GLY A 26 39.65 9.35 4.75
C GLY A 26 38.92 8.03 4.44
N ARG A 27 39.35 6.92 5.06
CA ARG A 27 38.72 5.60 4.91
C ARG A 27 37.33 5.55 5.57
N LEU A 28 37.19 6.14 6.76
CA LEU A 28 35.92 6.27 7.48
C LEU A 28 34.93 7.16 6.74
N ARG A 29 35.37 8.31 6.21
CA ARG A 29 34.53 9.19 5.36
C ARG A 29 34.07 8.48 4.09
N GLY A 30 34.96 7.76 3.41
CA GLY A 30 34.61 6.98 2.22
C GLY A 30 33.68 5.79 2.50
N LEU A 31 33.74 5.20 3.70
CA LEU A 31 32.80 4.18 4.14
C LEU A 31 31.43 4.78 4.45
N ALA A 32 31.40 5.88 5.21
CA ALA A 32 30.17 6.57 5.58
C ALA A 32 29.38 7.05 4.36
N VAL A 33 30.04 7.69 3.39
CA VAL A 33 29.40 8.12 2.13
C VAL A 33 28.81 6.94 1.37
N ARG A 34 29.52 5.80 1.31
CA ARG A 34 29.04 4.59 0.64
C ARG A 34 27.82 4.00 1.35
N SER A 35 27.87 3.89 2.68
CA SER A 35 26.75 3.40 3.48
C SER A 35 25.51 4.27 3.31
N ILE A 36 25.66 5.61 3.33
CA ILE A 36 24.54 6.53 3.11
C ILE A 36 23.98 6.38 1.69
N ALA A 37 24.83 6.38 0.66
CA ALA A 37 24.38 6.24 -0.72
C ALA A 37 23.63 4.92 -0.95
N SER A 38 24.16 3.81 -0.43
CA SER A 38 23.52 2.50 -0.51
C SER A 38 22.18 2.44 0.24
N ALA A 39 22.09 3.07 1.42
CA ALA A 39 20.83 3.15 2.17
C ALA A 39 19.76 3.96 1.40
N VAL A 40 20.16 5.08 0.77
CA VAL A 40 19.26 5.89 -0.07
C VAL A 40 18.74 5.08 -1.26
N VAL A 41 19.60 4.33 -1.95
CA VAL A 41 19.19 3.45 -3.05
C VAL A 41 18.20 2.39 -2.57
N GLY A 42 18.49 1.73 -1.44
CA GLY A 42 17.59 0.73 -0.88
C GLY A 42 16.23 1.30 -0.48
N ALA A 43 16.20 2.47 0.15
CA ALA A 43 14.98 3.17 0.49
C ALA A 43 14.17 3.53 -0.77
N ALA A 44 14.83 4.05 -1.82
CA ALA A 44 14.18 4.36 -3.08
C ALA A 44 13.57 3.12 -3.74
N VAL A 45 14.28 1.99 -3.76
CA VAL A 45 13.75 0.71 -4.30
C VAL A 45 12.54 0.24 -3.51
N ALA A 46 12.60 0.27 -2.17
CA ALA A 46 11.47 -0.13 -1.33
C ALA A 46 10.22 0.74 -1.58
N VAL A 47 10.41 2.05 -1.70
CA VAL A 47 9.32 2.99 -1.99
C VAL A 47 8.74 2.75 -3.37
N VAL A 48 9.57 2.62 -4.41
CA VAL A 48 9.11 2.38 -5.79
C VAL A 48 8.37 1.04 -5.90
N ALA A 49 8.89 -0.02 -5.27
CA ALA A 49 8.24 -1.33 -5.23
C ALA A 49 6.86 -1.24 -4.55
N PHE A 50 6.77 -0.55 -3.41
CA PHE A 50 5.51 -0.36 -2.69
C PHE A 50 4.49 0.45 -3.50
N LEU A 51 4.92 1.53 -4.14
CA LEU A 51 4.06 2.33 -5.03
C LEU A 51 3.60 1.52 -6.25
N GLY A 52 4.46 0.66 -6.79
CA GLY A 52 4.11 -0.28 -7.85
C GLY A 52 3.05 -1.28 -7.39
N ALA A 53 3.22 -1.86 -6.20
CA ALA A 53 2.24 -2.76 -5.60
C ALA A 53 0.90 -2.06 -5.36
N TYR A 54 0.91 -0.84 -4.82
CA TYR A 54 -0.29 -0.02 -4.66
C TYR A 54 -1.03 0.18 -5.99
N ARG A 55 -0.32 0.58 -7.06
CA ARG A 55 -0.92 0.80 -8.39
C ARG A 55 -1.51 -0.46 -9.01
N ASN A 56 -0.89 -1.61 -8.76
CA ASN A 56 -1.34 -2.90 -9.28
C ASN A 56 -2.53 -3.46 -8.50
N LEU A 57 -2.54 -3.28 -7.17
CA LEU A 57 -3.48 -3.95 -6.28
C LEU A 57 -4.68 -3.09 -5.85
N GLN A 58 -4.67 -1.78 -6.10
CA GLN A 58 -5.78 -0.88 -5.73
C GLN A 58 -7.17 -1.29 -6.25
N GLY A 59 -7.24 -2.06 -7.35
CA GLY A 59 -8.47 -2.62 -7.92
C GLY A 59 -8.70 -4.10 -7.65
N TRP A 60 -7.82 -4.74 -6.86
CA TRP A 60 -7.91 -6.18 -6.61
C TRP A 60 -9.08 -6.49 -5.67
N LEU A 61 -9.94 -7.42 -6.11
CA LEU A 61 -11.23 -7.73 -5.48
C LEU A 61 -11.10 -8.09 -3.99
N GLY A 62 -10.09 -8.89 -3.63
CA GLY A 62 -9.97 -9.38 -2.25
C GLY A 62 -9.55 -8.31 -1.23
N LEU A 63 -9.02 -7.16 -1.66
CA LEU A 63 -8.80 -6.02 -0.77
C LEU A 63 -10.14 -5.31 -0.52
N ARG A 64 -10.97 -5.20 -1.56
CA ARG A 64 -12.19 -4.38 -1.59
C ARG A 64 -13.47 -5.18 -1.28
N TYR A 65 -13.35 -6.32 -0.58
CA TYR A 65 -14.42 -7.30 -0.45
C TYR A 65 -15.71 -6.67 0.08
N ASP A 66 -15.61 -5.92 1.18
CA ASP A 66 -16.74 -5.26 1.83
C ASP A 66 -17.43 -4.26 0.89
N GLU A 67 -16.68 -3.46 0.12
CA GLU A 67 -17.30 -2.50 -0.80
C GLU A 67 -18.06 -3.20 -1.94
N TYR A 68 -17.49 -4.28 -2.50
CA TYR A 68 -18.17 -5.08 -3.53
C TYR A 68 -19.41 -5.77 -2.99
N GLU A 69 -19.35 -6.26 -1.75
CA GLU A 69 -20.49 -6.86 -1.08
C GLU A 69 -21.59 -5.84 -0.80
N ALA A 70 -21.24 -4.66 -0.29
CA ALA A 70 -22.18 -3.56 -0.06
C ALA A 70 -22.91 -3.19 -1.36
N ARG A 71 -22.17 -3.06 -2.47
CA ARG A 71 -22.76 -2.78 -3.79
C ARG A 71 -23.71 -3.87 -4.26
N TRP A 72 -23.32 -5.14 -4.11
CA TRP A 72 -24.18 -6.25 -4.48
C TRP A 72 -25.50 -6.24 -3.69
N ARG A 73 -25.45 -5.91 -2.39
CA ARG A 73 -26.66 -5.76 -1.57
C ARG A 73 -27.50 -4.55 -2.00
N LEU A 74 -26.87 -3.42 -2.34
CA LEU A 74 -27.58 -2.25 -2.88
C LEU A 74 -28.29 -2.59 -4.21
N ASP A 75 -27.64 -3.37 -5.08
CA ASP A 75 -28.25 -3.84 -6.34
C ASP A 75 -29.50 -4.73 -6.05
N ASP A 76 -29.43 -5.60 -5.03
CA ASP A 76 -30.58 -6.42 -4.61
C ASP A 76 -31.72 -5.57 -4.00
N LEU A 77 -31.37 -4.59 -3.17
CA LEU A 77 -32.34 -3.66 -2.56
C LEU A 77 -33.05 -2.81 -3.63
N GLU A 78 -32.30 -2.28 -4.60
CA GLU A 78 -32.86 -1.54 -5.72
C GLU A 78 -33.89 -2.38 -6.50
N ARG A 79 -33.55 -3.64 -6.80
CA ARG A 79 -34.48 -4.57 -7.44
C ARG A 79 -35.77 -4.77 -6.62
N LYS A 80 -35.64 -4.98 -5.31
CA LYS A 80 -36.79 -5.19 -4.40
C LYS A 80 -37.67 -3.93 -4.26
N ILE A 81 -37.06 -2.75 -4.21
CA ILE A 81 -37.78 -1.46 -4.20
C ILE A 81 -38.60 -1.32 -5.49
N GLU A 82 -38.01 -1.66 -6.63
CA GLU A 82 -38.68 -1.58 -7.93
C GLU A 82 -39.82 -2.60 -8.07
N GLU A 83 -39.64 -3.81 -7.54
CA GLU A 83 -40.71 -4.82 -7.47
C GLU A 83 -41.88 -4.35 -6.61
N HIS A 84 -41.61 -3.77 -5.44
CA HIS A 84 -42.63 -3.16 -4.58
C HIS A 84 -43.36 -2.01 -5.28
N ARG A 85 -42.62 -1.14 -5.99
CA ARG A 85 -43.22 -0.07 -6.79
C ARG A 85 -44.21 -0.60 -7.83
N LYS A 86 -43.85 -1.71 -8.49
CA LYS A 86 -44.71 -2.35 -9.50
C LYS A 86 -45.94 -3.01 -8.91
N SER A 87 -45.84 -3.63 -7.72
CA SER A 87 -46.97 -4.30 -7.07
C SER A 87 -47.94 -3.34 -6.40
N ASP A 88 -47.41 -2.36 -5.67
CA ASP A 88 -48.20 -1.51 -4.76
C ASP A 88 -48.46 -0.12 -5.35
N GLY A 89 -47.84 0.22 -6.49
CA GLY A 89 -47.98 1.50 -7.17
C GLY A 89 -47.31 2.68 -6.45
N ARG A 90 -46.51 2.41 -5.41
CA ARG A 90 -45.79 3.42 -4.63
C ARG A 90 -44.40 2.93 -4.25
N LEU A 91 -43.49 3.86 -3.97
CA LEU A 91 -42.22 3.53 -3.33
C LEU A 91 -42.47 3.10 -1.86
N PRO A 92 -41.63 2.19 -1.31
CA PRO A 92 -41.69 1.85 0.10
C PRO A 92 -41.34 3.08 0.95
N THR A 93 -41.92 3.22 2.15
CA THR A 93 -41.56 4.34 3.04
C THR A 93 -40.25 4.09 3.76
N SER A 94 -39.89 2.82 3.94
CA SER A 94 -38.62 2.38 4.51
C SER A 94 -38.13 1.07 3.90
N LEU A 95 -36.83 0.78 4.03
CA LEU A 95 -36.25 -0.49 3.56
C LEU A 95 -36.79 -1.73 4.30
N ALA A 96 -37.37 -1.56 5.49
CA ALA A 96 -37.98 -2.65 6.24
C ALA A 96 -39.26 -3.19 5.57
N GLU A 97 -39.90 -2.43 4.67
CA GLU A 97 -41.06 -2.90 3.90
C GLU A 97 -40.68 -3.89 2.79
N VAL A 98 -39.44 -3.82 2.29
CA VAL A 98 -38.98 -4.61 1.13
C VAL A 98 -38.03 -5.74 1.50
N VAL A 99 -37.48 -5.73 2.71
CA VAL A 99 -36.63 -6.81 3.23
C VAL A 99 -37.19 -7.34 4.53
N ARG A 100 -37.44 -8.65 4.57
CA ARG A 100 -37.78 -9.35 5.81
C ARG A 100 -36.50 -9.64 6.60
N VAL A 101 -36.59 -9.62 7.93
CA VAL A 101 -35.47 -9.88 8.84
C VAL A 101 -34.82 -11.25 8.56
N GLU A 102 -35.61 -12.26 8.20
CA GLU A 102 -35.14 -13.62 7.87
C GLU A 102 -34.36 -13.67 6.54
N GLU A 103 -34.62 -12.73 5.63
CA GLU A 103 -33.96 -12.60 4.33
C GLU A 103 -32.75 -11.65 4.39
N ALA A 104 -32.61 -10.90 5.48
CA ALA A 104 -31.46 -10.03 5.72
C ALA A 104 -30.25 -10.91 6.04
N ARG A 105 -29.61 -11.42 4.98
CA ARG A 105 -28.48 -12.36 4.98
C ARG A 105 -27.31 -11.93 5.89
N PHE A 106 -27.29 -10.67 6.32
CA PHE A 106 -26.24 -10.06 7.14
C PHE A 106 -26.79 -9.26 8.31
N GLY A 107 -28.01 -9.60 8.73
CA GLY A 107 -28.71 -8.97 9.82
C GLY A 107 -29.53 -7.75 9.39
N ALA A 108 -30.48 -7.46 10.24
CA ALA A 108 -31.23 -6.22 10.24
C ALA A 108 -31.01 -5.52 11.58
N ASP A 109 -31.20 -4.21 11.64
CA ASP A 109 -31.23 -3.50 12.91
C ASP A 109 -32.52 -3.81 13.70
N VAL A 110 -32.66 -3.16 14.86
CA VAL A 110 -33.84 -3.29 15.74
C VAL A 110 -35.15 -2.84 15.08
N GLU A 111 -35.09 -2.05 14.01
CA GLU A 111 -36.23 -1.57 13.22
C GLU A 111 -36.46 -2.43 11.96
N GLY A 112 -35.70 -3.51 11.77
CA GLY A 112 -35.81 -4.41 10.62
C GLY A 112 -35.14 -3.87 9.35
N ARG A 113 -34.31 -2.82 9.44
CA ARG A 113 -33.61 -2.28 8.27
C ARG A 113 -32.39 -3.14 7.92
N PRO A 114 -32.17 -3.46 6.63
CA PRO A 114 -31.01 -4.23 6.19
C PRO A 114 -29.70 -3.48 6.47
N LEU A 115 -28.71 -4.23 6.95
CA LEU A 115 -27.38 -3.70 7.28
C LEU A 115 -26.39 -3.86 6.11
N ASP A 116 -25.45 -2.92 6.03
CA ASP A 116 -24.27 -2.99 5.19
C ASP A 116 -23.19 -3.91 5.82
N PRO A 117 -22.10 -4.21 5.10
CA PRO A 117 -21.01 -5.08 5.61
C PRO A 117 -20.32 -4.54 6.87
N TRP A 118 -20.44 -3.23 7.14
CA TRP A 118 -19.89 -2.59 8.33
C TRP A 118 -20.91 -2.51 9.49
N GLY A 119 -22.04 -3.20 9.37
CA GLY A 119 -23.05 -3.33 10.41
C GLY A 119 -23.94 -2.11 10.58
N ARG A 120 -24.02 -1.23 9.58
CA ARG A 120 -24.84 0.01 9.63
C ARG A 120 -26.03 -0.11 8.68
N PRO A 121 -27.19 0.48 9.00
CA PRO A 121 -28.32 0.46 8.09
C PRO A 121 -27.99 1.16 6.77
N PHE A 122 -28.44 0.58 5.65
CA PHE A 122 -28.41 1.25 4.36
C PHE A 122 -29.24 2.53 4.39
N GLN A 123 -28.78 3.53 3.64
CA GLN A 123 -29.43 4.82 3.53
C GLN A 123 -30.43 4.78 2.38
N TYR A 124 -31.69 5.11 2.68
CA TYR A 124 -32.77 5.15 1.71
C TYR A 124 -33.62 6.40 1.91
N ARG A 125 -33.95 7.08 0.81
CA ARG A 125 -34.85 8.23 0.83
C ARG A 125 -35.69 8.28 -0.45
N ALA A 126 -37.00 8.14 -0.30
CA ALA A 126 -37.96 8.38 -1.38
C ALA A 126 -38.18 9.89 -1.63
N MET A 127 -38.30 10.27 -2.90
CA MET A 127 -38.51 11.64 -3.39
C MET A 127 -39.50 11.63 -4.57
N GLY A 128 -40.78 11.47 -4.27
CA GLY A 128 -41.82 11.31 -5.30
C GLY A 128 -41.69 9.95 -5.98
N ASP A 129 -41.34 9.95 -7.27
CA ASP A 129 -41.13 8.71 -8.07
C ASP A 129 -39.63 8.34 -8.19
N ARG A 130 -38.75 9.06 -7.51
CA ARG A 130 -37.31 8.74 -7.44
C ARG A 130 -36.91 8.40 -6.02
N PHE A 131 -35.79 7.71 -5.85
CA PHE A 131 -35.22 7.45 -4.54
C PHE A 131 -33.69 7.53 -4.57
N ASP A 132 -33.10 7.83 -3.43
CA ASP A 132 -31.67 7.66 -3.17
C ASP A 132 -31.44 6.38 -2.37
N LEU A 133 -30.39 5.64 -2.72
CA LEU A 133 -29.99 4.41 -2.06
C LEU A 133 -28.46 4.31 -2.03
N HIS A 134 -27.87 4.20 -0.84
CA HIS A 134 -26.42 4.12 -0.66
C HIS A 134 -26.01 3.55 0.71
N SER A 135 -24.73 3.25 0.89
CA SER A 135 -24.07 3.09 2.20
C SER A 135 -23.02 4.19 2.35
N PHE A 136 -22.79 4.64 3.58
CA PHE A 136 -21.75 5.62 3.90
C PHE A 136 -20.33 5.04 3.90
N GLY A 137 -20.14 3.79 3.47
CA GLY A 137 -18.83 3.17 3.41
C GLY A 137 -18.29 2.78 4.80
N ARG A 138 -16.99 2.49 4.84
CA ARG A 138 -16.32 1.91 6.02
C ARG A 138 -16.32 2.83 7.25
N ASP A 139 -16.11 4.14 7.05
CA ASP A 139 -16.13 5.12 8.15
C ASP A 139 -17.57 5.46 8.59
N GLY A 140 -18.53 5.14 7.72
CA GLY A 140 -19.94 5.44 7.74
C GLY A 140 -20.27 6.90 8.03
N ARG A 141 -19.55 7.79 7.37
CA ARG A 141 -19.86 9.23 7.27
C ARG A 141 -20.17 9.56 5.81
N PRO A 142 -20.99 10.58 5.55
CA PRO A 142 -21.26 11.00 4.17
C PRO A 142 -19.98 11.49 3.48
N GLY A 143 -19.77 11.06 2.25
CA GLY A 143 -18.62 11.43 1.43
C GLY A 143 -17.45 10.47 1.64
N GLY A 144 -16.29 11.00 2.04
CA GLY A 144 -15.08 10.21 2.29
C GLY A 144 -14.21 9.94 1.05
N GLU A 145 -13.06 9.30 1.28
CA GLU A 145 -12.08 8.96 0.24
C GLU A 145 -11.76 7.45 0.25
N GLY A 146 -11.52 6.88 -0.93
CA GLY A 146 -11.08 5.50 -1.07
C GLY A 146 -12.08 4.49 -0.51
N SER A 147 -11.71 3.76 0.55
CA SER A 147 -12.61 2.81 1.22
C SER A 147 -13.61 3.44 2.19
N ASP A 148 -13.37 4.71 2.53
CA ASP A 148 -14.29 5.49 3.36
C ASP A 148 -15.30 6.24 2.49
N ALA A 149 -15.26 6.04 1.16
CA ALA A 149 -16.21 6.67 0.25
C ALA A 149 -17.58 5.99 0.28
N ASP A 150 -18.63 6.78 0.12
CA ASP A 150 -19.99 6.27 -0.07
C ASP A 150 -20.08 5.22 -1.20
N VAL A 151 -20.85 4.17 -0.96
CA VAL A 151 -21.10 3.08 -1.90
C VAL A 151 -22.51 3.18 -2.46
N TYR A 152 -22.61 3.06 -3.79
CA TYR A 152 -23.85 3.16 -4.55
C TYR A 152 -24.13 1.88 -5.34
N PRO A 153 -25.39 1.59 -5.71
CA PRO A 153 -25.71 0.52 -6.66
C PRO A 153 -25.05 0.76 -8.02
N ARG A 154 -24.92 -0.30 -8.83
CA ARG A 154 -24.30 -0.23 -10.16
C ARG A 154 -25.07 0.70 -11.10
N SER A 155 -26.39 0.80 -10.95
CA SER A 155 -27.26 1.69 -11.72
C SER A 155 -26.84 3.16 -11.63
N ALA A 156 -26.26 3.57 -10.51
CA ALA A 156 -25.78 4.93 -10.28
C ALA A 156 -24.50 5.26 -11.07
N ASN A 157 -23.86 4.27 -11.71
CA ASN A 157 -22.63 4.41 -12.49
C ASN A 157 -21.48 5.10 -11.71
N ARG A 158 -21.38 4.81 -10.40
CA ARG A 158 -20.32 5.33 -9.51
C ARG A 158 -19.33 4.21 -9.18
N PRO A 159 -18.16 4.14 -9.86
CA PRO A 159 -17.14 3.17 -9.51
C PRO A 159 -16.57 3.48 -8.12
N PHE A 160 -16.01 2.46 -7.47
CA PHE A 160 -15.33 2.68 -6.20
C PHE A 160 -14.10 3.56 -6.42
N PRO A 161 -13.91 4.65 -5.66
CA PRO A 161 -12.64 5.36 -5.68
C PRO A 161 -11.53 4.43 -5.15
N PRO A 162 -10.30 4.53 -5.68
CA PRO A 162 -9.18 3.72 -5.21
C PRO A 162 -8.85 4.09 -3.75
N PRO A 163 -8.46 3.13 -2.90
CA PRO A 163 -8.04 3.42 -1.55
C PRO A 163 -6.87 4.41 -1.56
N THR A 164 -6.78 5.27 -0.55
CA THR A 164 -5.62 6.16 -0.41
C THR A 164 -4.37 5.31 -0.08
N ILE A 165 -3.17 5.85 -0.35
CA ILE A 165 -1.92 5.17 0.05
C ILE A 165 -1.88 4.92 1.57
N ARG A 166 -2.42 5.86 2.35
CA ARG A 166 -2.55 5.72 3.81
C ARG A 166 -3.43 4.52 4.15
N GLN A 167 -4.63 4.45 3.57
CA GLN A 167 -5.53 3.32 3.79
C GLN A 167 -4.86 2.01 3.36
N PHE A 168 -4.32 1.94 2.14
CA PHE A 168 -3.61 0.76 1.64
C PHE A 168 -2.49 0.27 2.57
N TYR A 169 -1.77 1.18 3.22
CA TYR A 169 -0.68 0.84 4.13
C TYR A 169 -1.14 0.39 5.53
N PHE A 170 -2.20 1.00 6.08
CA PHE A 170 -2.59 0.83 7.48
C PHE A 170 -3.88 0.01 7.68
N ASP A 171 -4.81 0.09 6.74
CA ASP A 171 -6.17 -0.43 6.88
C ASP A 171 -6.35 -1.82 6.23
N PHE A 172 -5.54 -2.16 5.25
CA PHE A 172 -5.60 -3.43 4.55
C PHE A 172 -4.54 -4.42 5.06
N PRO A 173 -4.74 -5.74 4.91
CA PRO A 173 -3.78 -6.77 5.30
C PRO A 173 -2.57 -6.84 4.33
N THR A 174 -1.89 -5.72 4.11
CA THR A 174 -0.77 -5.59 3.17
C THR A 174 0.59 -5.87 3.83
N GLU A 175 0.63 -6.54 4.98
CA GLU A 175 1.87 -6.80 5.70
C GLU A 175 2.88 -7.58 4.87
N GLY A 176 2.43 -8.62 4.16
CA GLY A 176 3.27 -9.38 3.24
C GLY A 176 3.92 -8.48 2.18
N ILE A 177 3.13 -7.57 1.58
CA ILE A 177 3.60 -6.61 0.57
C ILE A 177 4.62 -5.64 1.15
N ARG A 178 4.37 -5.11 2.36
CA ARG A 178 5.31 -4.18 3.02
C ARG A 178 6.64 -4.88 3.30
N ARG A 179 6.61 -6.10 3.84
CA ARG A 179 7.81 -6.88 4.15
C ARG A 179 8.60 -7.21 2.89
N THR A 180 7.95 -7.63 1.81
CA THR A 180 8.65 -7.94 0.54
C THR A 180 9.30 -6.70 -0.07
N CYS A 181 8.62 -5.55 -0.05
CA CYS A 181 9.20 -4.28 -0.53
C CYS A 181 10.42 -3.86 0.31
N GLN A 182 10.37 -4.00 1.63
CA GLN A 182 11.49 -3.72 2.52
C GLN A 182 12.68 -4.65 2.26
N VAL A 183 12.43 -5.96 2.13
CA VAL A 183 13.47 -6.95 1.80
C VAL A 183 14.14 -6.62 0.47
N ALA A 184 13.36 -6.27 -0.56
CA ALA A 184 13.89 -5.84 -1.85
C ALA A 184 14.80 -4.60 -1.72
N GLY A 185 14.39 -3.61 -0.92
CA GLY A 185 15.21 -2.44 -0.62
C GLY A 185 16.51 -2.77 0.11
N VAL A 186 16.47 -3.67 1.10
CA VAL A 186 17.67 -4.13 1.83
C VAL A 186 18.63 -4.85 0.89
N ILE A 187 18.13 -5.75 0.03
CA ILE A 187 18.94 -6.46 -0.96
C ILE A 187 19.59 -5.45 -1.93
N ALA A 188 18.85 -4.45 -2.40
CA ALA A 188 19.39 -3.41 -3.27
C ALA A 188 20.47 -2.56 -2.58
N ALA A 189 20.26 -2.21 -1.31
CA ALA A 189 21.26 -1.49 -0.51
C ALA A 189 22.55 -2.33 -0.36
N LEU A 190 22.43 -3.61 -0.03
CA LEU A 190 23.58 -4.51 0.10
C LEU A 190 24.33 -4.71 -1.23
N ALA A 191 23.60 -4.84 -2.34
CA ALA A 191 24.20 -4.93 -3.67
C ALA A 191 24.95 -3.64 -4.04
N CYS A 192 24.36 -2.48 -3.78
CA CYS A 192 25.02 -1.18 -3.97
C CYS A 192 26.26 -1.03 -3.06
N PHE A 193 26.15 -1.49 -1.81
CA PHE A 193 27.23 -1.41 -0.83
C PHE A 193 28.40 -2.34 -1.15
N THR A 194 28.18 -3.46 -1.84
CA THR A 194 29.24 -4.40 -2.22
C THR A 194 29.83 -4.13 -3.61
N ALA A 195 29.12 -3.36 -4.46
CA ALA A 195 29.54 -3.04 -5.83
C ALA A 195 30.96 -2.44 -5.89
N PRO A 196 31.89 -3.01 -6.69
CA PRO A 196 33.28 -2.55 -6.75
C PRO A 196 33.38 -1.11 -7.24
N ARG A 197 34.31 -0.33 -6.67
CA ARG A 197 34.63 1.04 -7.11
C ARG A 197 35.25 0.99 -8.51
N ARG A 198 34.44 1.07 -9.56
CA ARG A 198 34.94 1.22 -10.92
C ARG A 198 35.34 2.69 -11.12
N HIS A 199 36.62 3.00 -10.99
CA HIS A 199 37.19 4.22 -11.55
C HIS A 199 37.25 4.05 -13.08
N ALA A 200 36.20 4.46 -13.79
CA ALA A 200 36.26 4.71 -15.22
C ALA A 200 35.10 5.63 -15.67
N PRO A 201 35.35 6.63 -16.55
CA PRO A 201 34.33 7.57 -17.02
C PRO A 201 33.24 6.92 -17.90
N GLU A 202 33.42 5.67 -18.33
CA GLU A 202 32.42 4.90 -19.10
C GLU A 202 31.51 4.01 -18.21
N ALA A 203 31.74 4.00 -16.88
CA ALA A 203 31.06 3.12 -15.92
C ALA A 203 29.58 3.46 -15.65
N GLY A 204 29.08 4.60 -16.12
CA GLY A 204 27.69 5.02 -15.94
C GLY A 204 26.69 4.04 -16.55
N ARG A 205 26.97 3.53 -17.76
CA ARG A 205 26.08 2.58 -18.46
C ARG A 205 26.04 1.20 -17.79
N GLY A 206 27.16 0.71 -17.30
CA GLY A 206 27.24 -0.60 -16.63
C GLY A 206 26.61 -0.62 -15.24
N MET A 207 26.74 0.48 -14.48
CA MET A 207 26.08 0.60 -13.18
C MET A 207 24.56 0.75 -13.33
N VAL A 208 24.12 1.57 -14.29
CA VAL A 208 22.69 1.72 -14.61
C VAL A 208 22.10 0.39 -15.10
N ALA A 209 22.79 -0.34 -15.99
CA ALA A 209 22.34 -1.65 -16.45
C ALA A 209 22.24 -2.69 -15.31
N GLY A 210 23.20 -2.69 -14.37
CA GLY A 210 23.17 -3.58 -13.21
C GLY A 210 22.04 -3.26 -12.23
N VAL A 211 21.78 -1.97 -11.97
CA VAL A 211 20.66 -1.51 -11.13
C VAL A 211 19.33 -1.80 -11.82
N VAL A 212 19.21 -1.60 -13.12
CA VAL A 212 18.00 -1.91 -13.89
C VAL A 212 17.73 -3.42 -13.88
N ALA A 213 18.73 -4.26 -14.14
CA ALA A 213 18.57 -5.71 -14.14
C ALA A 213 18.19 -6.26 -12.75
N THR A 214 18.82 -5.76 -11.69
CA THR A 214 18.47 -6.16 -10.31
C THR A 214 17.11 -5.63 -9.87
N SER A 215 16.72 -4.44 -10.32
CA SER A 215 15.37 -3.89 -10.08
C SER A 215 14.31 -4.70 -10.80
N ILE A 216 14.52 -5.06 -12.07
CA ILE A 216 13.60 -5.92 -12.85
C ILE A 216 13.48 -7.30 -12.18
N GLY A 217 14.60 -7.92 -11.78
CA GLY A 217 14.59 -9.20 -11.07
C GLY A 217 13.84 -9.13 -9.74
N ALA A 218 14.08 -8.09 -8.94
CA ALA A 218 13.39 -7.89 -7.67
C ALA A 218 11.90 -7.63 -7.86
N ILE A 219 11.50 -6.87 -8.88
CA ILE A 219 10.10 -6.61 -9.23
C ILE A 219 9.42 -7.92 -9.66
N LEU A 220 10.04 -8.74 -10.52
CA LEU A 220 9.48 -10.02 -10.94
C LEU A 220 9.32 -11.01 -9.77
N VAL A 221 10.31 -11.08 -8.89
CA VAL A 221 10.23 -11.90 -7.67
C VAL A 221 9.17 -11.38 -6.71
N ALA A 222 9.04 -10.07 -6.54
CA ALA A 222 8.00 -9.48 -5.70
C ALA A 222 6.59 -9.72 -6.26
N ILE A 223 6.40 -9.61 -7.58
CA ILE A 223 5.13 -9.95 -8.26
C ILE A 223 4.80 -11.43 -8.03
N PHE A 224 5.77 -12.32 -8.22
CA PHE A 224 5.58 -13.77 -8.04
C PHE A 224 5.28 -14.15 -6.59
N LEU A 225 6.01 -13.60 -5.63
CA LEU A 225 5.77 -13.86 -4.20
C LEU A 225 4.47 -13.24 -3.69
N SER A 226 4.04 -12.11 -4.24
CA SER A 226 2.73 -11.51 -3.93
C SER A 226 1.58 -12.36 -4.45
N ALA A 227 1.74 -12.99 -5.61
CA ALA A 227 0.77 -13.97 -6.13
C ALA A 227 0.70 -15.25 -5.28
N LEU A 228 1.81 -15.63 -4.63
CA LEU A 228 1.87 -16.82 -3.76
C LEU A 228 1.40 -16.57 -2.31
N HIS A 229 1.30 -15.30 -1.87
CA HIS A 229 0.85 -14.94 -0.52
C HIS A 229 -0.61 -14.46 -0.47
N VAL A 230 -1.43 -14.82 -1.47
CA VAL A 230 -2.89 -14.71 -1.37
C VAL A 230 -3.32 -15.59 -0.18
N PRO A 231 -3.82 -15.01 0.92
CA PRO A 231 -4.32 -15.81 2.03
C PRO A 231 -5.51 -16.60 1.48
N ASN A 232 -5.42 -17.93 1.52
CA ASN A 232 -6.61 -18.76 1.38
C ASN A 232 -7.51 -18.41 2.56
N GLY A 233 -8.54 -17.62 2.32
CA GLY A 233 -9.54 -17.27 3.31
C GLY A 233 -10.18 -18.54 3.85
N HIS A 234 -9.93 -18.81 5.12
CA HIS A 234 -10.84 -19.54 6.00
C HIS A 234 -11.44 -18.52 6.96
#